data_AF-A0A2L0NFW1-F1
#
_entry.id   AF-A0A2L0NFW1-F1
#
_cell.length_a   1.000
_cell.length_b   1.000
_cell.length_c   1.000
_cell.angle_alpha   90.00
_cell.angle_beta   90.00
_cell.angle_gamma   90.00
#
_symmetry.space_group_name_H-M   'P 1'
#
loop_
_entity.id
_entity.type
_entity.pdbx_description
1 polymer ?
#
loop_
_entity_poly.entity_id
_entity_poly.type
_entity_poly.pdbx_seq_one_letter_code
_entity_poly.pdbx_strand_id
1 'polypeptide(L)'
;MRHRWPTDQELRQIFHGELERVLAGGGPRSCTGLDNDTAEALWAIATAEPADRKALVPALYRAFAGQLDGSNAARWHEELERRFERGQRRQGEAG
;
A
#
# COMPACT_ATOMS: atom_id res chain seq x y z
N MET A 1 5.58 11.31 18.44
CA MET A 1 5.34 11.75 17.05
C MET A 1 6.68 11.76 16.32
N ARG A 2 6.83 11.07 15.18
CA ARG A 2 8.04 11.17 14.35
C ARG A 2 8.00 12.52 13.63
N HIS A 3 9.03 13.36 13.79
CA HIS A 3 9.12 14.69 13.17
C HIS A 3 9.70 14.68 11.74
N ARG A 4 9.92 13.49 11.18
CA ARG A 4 10.57 13.29 9.89
C ARG A 4 9.96 12.10 9.17
N TRP A 5 9.92 12.17 7.84
CA TRP A 5 9.57 11.05 6.99
C TRP A 5 10.59 9.90 7.13
N PRO A 6 10.14 8.65 7.23
CA PRO A 6 11.05 7.50 7.30
C PRO A 6 11.98 7.45 6.08
N THR A 7 13.22 7.03 6.29
CA THR A 7 14.14 6.66 5.20
C THR A 7 13.74 5.33 4.56
N ASP A 8 14.24 5.06 3.36
CA ASP A 8 14.10 3.75 2.71
C ASP A 8 14.57 2.59 3.59
N GLN A 9 15.65 2.78 4.34
CA GLN A 9 16.15 1.75 5.26
C GLN A 9 15.17 1.54 6.43
N GLU A 10 14.63 2.61 7.01
CA GLU A 10 13.59 2.50 8.04
C GLU A 10 12.31 1.87 7.48
N LEU A 11 11.92 2.20 6.25
CA LEU A 11 10.78 1.59 5.57
C LEU A 11 10.99 0.09 5.38
N ARG A 12 12.19 -0.36 4.99
CA ARG A 12 12.53 -1.79 4.88
C ARG A 12 12.41 -2.51 6.21
N GLN A 13 12.93 -1.93 7.29
CA GLN A 13 12.81 -2.52 8.63
C GLN A 13 11.36 -2.61 9.10
N ILE A 14 10.59 -1.55 8.88
CA ILE A 14 9.16 -1.50 9.19
C ILE A 14 8.41 -2.56 8.37
N PHE A 15 8.66 -2.63 7.07
CA PHE A 15 8.07 -3.62 6.17
C PHE A 15 8.31 -5.05 6.64
N HIS A 16 9.56 -5.41 6.97
CA HIS A 16 9.88 -6.75 7.45
C HIS A 16 9.19 -7.06 8.79
N GLY A 17 9.15 -6.11 9.72
CA GLY A 17 8.44 -6.29 10.99
C GLY A 17 6.93 -6.46 10.82
N GLU A 18 6.30 -5.74 9.88
CA GLU A 18 4.89 -5.93 9.57
C GLU A 18 4.64 -7.27 8.87
N LEU A 19 5.51 -7.70 7.95
CA LEU A 19 5.43 -9.01 7.30
C LEU A 19 5.49 -10.16 8.32
N GLU A 20 6.47 -10.14 9.22
CA GLU A 20 6.59 -11.14 10.29
C GLU A 20 5.33 -11.19 11.16
N ARG A 21 4.81 -10.01 11.53
CA ARG A 21 3.60 -9.88 12.34
C ARG A 21 2.36 -10.46 11.65
N VAL A 22 2.13 -10.18 10.37
CA VAL A 22 0.96 -10.73 9.65
C VAL A 22 1.09 -12.23 9.40
N LEU A 23 2.30 -12.73 9.15
CA LEU A 23 2.53 -14.18 9.03
C LEU A 23 2.29 -14.90 10.35
N ALA A 24 2.62 -14.27 11.48
CA ALA A 24 2.32 -14.78 12.82
C ALA A 24 0.82 -14.66 13.21
N GLY A 25 -0.04 -14.13 12.32
CA GLY A 25 -1.48 -13.98 12.56
C GLY A 25 -1.89 -12.70 13.28
N GLY A 26 -0.97 -11.73 13.42
CA GLY A 26 -1.33 -10.37 13.80
C GLY A 26 -1.91 -9.57 12.62
N GLY A 27 -2.57 -8.45 12.92
CA GLY A 27 -2.99 -7.48 11.89
C GLY A 27 -1.95 -6.37 11.69
N PRO A 28 -1.87 -5.73 10.51
CA PRO A 28 -0.91 -4.64 10.26
C PRO A 28 -1.11 -3.49 11.25
N ARG A 29 -0.03 -2.82 11.66
CA ARG A 29 -0.12 -1.57 12.44
C ARG A 29 -0.47 -0.40 11.54
N SER A 30 -1.20 0.56 12.09
CA SER A 30 -1.45 1.84 11.46
C SER A 30 -0.25 2.79 11.62
N CYS A 31 -0.21 3.84 10.79
CA CYS A 31 0.75 4.94 10.90
C CYS A 31 2.24 4.51 10.84
N THR A 32 2.53 3.47 10.07
CA THR A 32 3.89 2.91 9.91
C THR A 32 4.75 3.68 8.90
N GLY A 33 4.13 4.49 8.03
CA GLY A 33 4.79 5.13 6.89
C GLY A 33 4.82 4.26 5.63
N LEU A 34 4.24 3.06 5.68
CA LEU A 34 3.92 2.27 4.49
C LEU A 34 2.76 2.94 3.74
N ASP A 35 2.84 2.95 2.41
CA ASP A 35 1.79 3.52 1.58
C ASP A 35 0.54 2.62 1.54
N ASN A 36 -0.53 3.13 0.94
CA ASN A 36 -1.81 2.43 0.93
C ASN A 36 -1.72 1.08 0.20
N ASP A 37 -1.01 1.02 -0.92
CA ASP A 37 -0.85 -0.21 -1.69
C ASP A 37 -0.12 -1.31 -0.91
N THR A 38 0.93 -0.93 -0.19
CA THR A 38 1.67 -1.84 0.68
C THR A 38 0.80 -2.27 1.88
N ALA A 39 0.04 -1.34 2.46
CA ALA A 39 -0.87 -1.62 3.57
C ALA A 39 -2.02 -2.57 3.17
N GLU A 40 -2.61 -2.38 2.00
CA GLU A 40 -3.65 -3.27 1.45
C GLU A 40 -3.11 -4.68 1.20
N ALA A 41 -1.89 -4.80 0.67
CA ALA A 41 -1.25 -6.11 0.49
C ALA A 41 -0.96 -6.81 1.83
N LEU A 42 -0.58 -6.06 2.88
CA LEU A 42 -0.44 -6.61 4.23
C LEU A 42 -1.78 -7.07 4.80
N TRP A 43 -2.86 -6.31 4.59
CA TRP A 43 -4.20 -6.70 5.00
C TRP A 43 -4.68 -7.95 4.27
N ALA A 44 -4.43 -8.08 2.97
CA ALA A 44 -4.75 -9.28 2.21
C ALA A 44 -4.08 -10.54 2.79
N ILE A 45 -2.84 -10.43 3.27
CA ILE A 45 -2.17 -11.55 3.98
C ILE A 45 -2.83 -11.81 5.34
N ALA A 46 -3.13 -10.75 6.10
CA ALA A 46 -3.70 -10.89 7.44
C ALA A 46 -5.09 -11.54 7.43
N THR A 47 -5.90 -11.29 6.40
CA THR A 47 -7.26 -11.82 6.24
C THR A 47 -7.31 -13.16 5.51
N ALA A 48 -6.23 -13.59 4.87
CA ALA A 48 -6.15 -14.89 4.20
C ALA A 48 -6.04 -16.06 5.20
N GLU A 49 -6.52 -17.22 4.75
CA GLU A 49 -6.34 -18.49 5.45
C GLU A 49 -4.84 -18.78 5.66
N PRO A 50 -4.44 -19.35 6.81
CA PRO A 50 -3.03 -19.57 7.13
C PRO A 50 -2.23 -20.32 6.06
N ALA A 51 -2.87 -21.25 5.34
CA ALA A 51 -2.26 -22.00 4.24
C ALA A 51 -1.90 -21.12 3.03
N ASP A 52 -2.67 -20.06 2.79
CA ASP A 52 -2.56 -19.21 1.59
C ASP A 52 -1.68 -17.98 1.81
N ARG A 53 -1.42 -17.59 3.06
CA ARG A 53 -0.64 -16.38 3.42
C ARG A 53 0.70 -16.29 2.70
N LYS A 54 1.43 -17.41 2.61
CA LYS A 54 2.75 -17.45 1.95
C LYS A 54 2.67 -17.18 0.44
N ALA A 55 1.57 -17.55 -0.20
CA ALA A 55 1.37 -17.33 -1.64
C ALA A 55 1.17 -15.85 -2.00
N LEU A 56 0.76 -15.03 -1.02
CA LEU A 56 0.53 -13.59 -1.19
C LEU A 56 1.79 -12.73 -0.95
N VAL A 57 2.83 -13.31 -0.32
CA VAL A 57 4.09 -12.60 -0.02
C VAL A 57 4.73 -11.96 -1.26
N PRO A 58 4.81 -12.61 -2.44
CA PRO A 58 5.35 -11.98 -3.63
C PRO A 58 4.60 -10.72 -4.07
N ALA A 59 3.27 -10.70 -3.91
CA ALA A 59 2.45 -9.52 -4.24
C ALA A 59 2.75 -8.36 -3.29
N LEU A 60 2.91 -8.64 -2.00
CA LEU A 60 3.33 -7.66 -1.01
C LEU A 60 4.72 -7.08 -1.31
N TYR A 61 5.70 -7.90 -1.70
CA TYR A 61 7.03 -7.40 -2.10
C TYR A 61 6.96 -6.49 -3.34
N ARG A 62 6.07 -6.79 -4.30
CA ARG A 62 5.86 -5.92 -5.46
C ARG A 62 5.26 -4.57 -5.07
N ALA A 63 4.25 -4.57 -4.19
CA ALA A 63 3.65 -3.34 -3.68
C ALA A 63 4.70 -2.48 -2.95
N PHE A 64 5.52 -3.10 -2.10
CA PHE A 64 6.58 -2.39 -1.39
C PHE A 64 7.69 -1.87 -2.31
N ALA A 65 8.07 -2.62 -3.34
CA ALA A 65 9.00 -2.13 -4.35
C ALA A 65 8.44 -0.86 -5.03
N GLY A 66 7.13 -0.86 -5.32
CA GLY A 66 6.43 0.29 -5.89
C GLY A 66 6.38 1.52 -4.99
N GLN A 67 6.41 1.32 -3.67
CA GLN A 67 6.55 2.42 -2.71
C GLN A 67 7.97 3.04 -2.79
N LEU A 68 9.00 2.19 -2.88
CA LEU A 68 10.40 2.64 -2.88
C LEU A 68 10.81 3.31 -4.19
N ASP A 69 10.31 2.83 -5.33
CA ASP A 69 10.60 3.41 -6.64
C ASP A 69 9.62 4.55 -7.03
N GLY A 70 8.57 4.76 -6.24
CA GLY A 70 7.56 5.80 -6.43
C GLY A 70 6.47 5.46 -7.45
N SER A 71 6.46 4.26 -8.04
CA SER A 71 5.46 3.85 -9.02
C SER A 71 4.05 3.73 -8.44
N ASN A 72 3.89 3.42 -7.16
CA ASN A 72 2.59 3.45 -6.49
C ASN A 72 2.02 4.88 -6.49
N ALA A 73 2.85 5.86 -6.13
CA ALA A 73 2.46 7.27 -6.11
C ALA A 73 2.15 7.80 -7.52
N ALA A 74 2.94 7.41 -8.53
CA ALA A 74 2.68 7.76 -9.92
C ALA A 74 1.31 7.21 -10.39
N ARG A 75 1.04 5.93 -10.13
CA ARG A 75 -0.24 5.30 -10.47
C ARG A 75 -1.42 5.97 -9.77
N TRP A 76 -1.25 6.34 -8.50
CA TRP A 76 -2.28 7.06 -7.74
C TRP A 76 -2.59 8.43 -8.35
N HIS A 77 -1.56 9.19 -8.74
CA HIS A 77 -1.75 10.47 -9.43
C HIS A 77 -2.52 10.30 -10.74
N GLU A 78 -2.16 9.33 -11.58
CA GLU A 78 -2.89 9.06 -12.81
C GLU A 78 -4.37 8.67 -12.56
N GLU A 79 -4.64 7.89 -11.51
CA GLU A 79 -6.01 7.52 -11.15
C GLU A 79 -6.83 8.74 -10.71
N LEU A 80 -6.22 9.65 -9.95
CA LEU A 80 -6.83 10.92 -9.56
C LEU A 80 -7.15 11.77 -10.79
N GLU A 81 -6.20 11.95 -11.71
CA GLU A 81 -6.41 12.68 -12.97
C GLU A 81 -7.58 12.11 -13.77
N ARG A 82 -7.60 10.78 -13.99
CA ARG A 82 -8.71 10.10 -14.66
C ARG A 82 -10.05 10.33 -13.96
N ARG A 83 -10.07 10.42 -12.63
CA ARG A 83 -11.29 10.69 -11.86
C ARG A 83 -11.77 12.13 -12.03
N PHE A 84 -10.85 13.10 -12.07
CA PHE A 84 -11.18 14.50 -12.32
C PHE A 84 -11.73 14.72 -13.74
N GLU A 85 -11.14 14.10 -14.75
CA GLU A 85 -11.65 14.17 -16.13
C GLU A 85 -13.07 13.61 -16.25
N ARG A 86 -13.36 12.47 -15.61
CA ARG A 86 -14.73 11.91 -15.56
C ARG A 86 -15.72 12.84 -14.87
N GLY A 87 -15.29 13.53 -13.80
CA GLY A 87 -16.13 14.47 -13.05
C GLY A 87 -16.51 15.72 -13.86
N GLN A 88 -15.60 16.21 -14.71
CA GLN A 88 -15.83 17.36 -15.58
C GLN A 88 -16.83 17.03 -16.72
N ARG A 89 -16.74 15.84 -17.31
CA ARG A 89 -17.69 15.40 -18.36
C ARG A 89 -19.13 15.31 -17.86
N ARG A 90 -19.34 14.81 -16.63
CA ARG A 90 -20.68 14.74 -16.02
C ARG A 90 -21.30 16.10 -15.69
N GLN A 91 -20.49 17.13 -15.47
CA GLN A 91 -20.99 18.48 -15.20
C GLN A 91 -21.34 19.25 -16.48
N GLY A 92 -20.74 18.88 -17.62
CA GLY A 92 -21.03 19.50 -18.93
C GLY A 92 -22.27 18.93 -19.65
N GLU A 93 -22.74 17.74 -19.28
CA GLU A 93 -23.94 17.10 -19.86
C GLU A 93 -25.24 17.46 -19.12
N ALA A 94 -25.15 18.23 -18.03
CA ALA A 94 -26.28 18.66 -17.20
C ALA A 94 -26.67 20.14 -17.41
N GLY A 95 -26.21 20.78 -18.50
CA GLY A 95 -26.44 22.18 -18.84
C GLY A 95 -27.30 22.37 -20.07
#